data_AF-A0A6J1RAI0-F1
#
_entry.id   AF-A0A6J1RAI0-F1
#
_cell.length_a   1.000
_cell.length_b   1.000
_cell.length_c   1.000
_cell.angle_alpha   90.00
_cell.angle_beta   90.00
_cell.angle_gamma   90.00
#
_symmetry.space_group_name_H-M   'P 1'
#
loop_
_entity.id
_entity.type
_entity.pdbx_description
1 polymer ?
#
loop_
_entity_poly.entity_id
_entity_poly.type
_entity_poly.pdbx_seq_one_letter_code
_entity_poly.pdbx_strand_id
1 'polypeptide(L)'
;MICVETQYFSLNKILFLAVGLWPYQRTNLVRLHFIISLGILTTAILFQYTVFLTSKCTSYLVVKILSATFLFVIFVIKYITFAFNMEIMKNLLAQLQHIYNNLKDEYENVIVEKYSNNAKWYTVILTMFAVCGMFTFITAQFWLVILDVILSRNISQSRDFIITTEYFIDQEKHFYLNVLHICAAVCIGCTAIVAVGTMVVAYFQHTCGMFRISSYRIERTMRTSVLQNITSENKILIFKGIICAIDIHRQAMKLCEILISKFEIMLFCLIAIGVLSLSLNLFR
;
A
#
# COMPACT_ATOMS: atom_id res chain seq x y z
N MET A 1 21.56 -19.23 -3.54
CA MET A 1 21.07 -18.03 -4.26
C MET A 1 19.87 -17.50 -3.49
N ILE A 2 19.99 -16.34 -2.85
CA ILE A 2 18.93 -15.75 -2.02
C ILE A 2 17.87 -15.15 -2.95
N CYS A 3 16.63 -15.63 -2.89
CA CYS A 3 15.53 -15.02 -3.62
C CYS A 3 14.88 -13.93 -2.75
N VAL A 4 15.16 -12.67 -3.07
CA VAL A 4 14.63 -11.44 -2.46
C VAL A 4 13.12 -11.49 -2.34
N GLU A 5 12.42 -12.04 -3.34
CA GLU A 5 10.97 -12.24 -3.32
C GLU A 5 10.54 -13.11 -2.12
N THR A 6 11.21 -14.24 -1.92
CA THR A 6 10.88 -15.20 -0.86
C THR A 6 11.38 -14.79 0.51
N GLN A 7 12.53 -14.11 0.59
CA GLN A 7 13.19 -13.83 1.87
C GLN A 7 12.79 -12.46 2.45
N TYR A 8 12.57 -11.45 1.61
CA TYR A 8 12.38 -10.07 2.08
C TYR A 8 10.97 -9.51 1.82
N PHE A 9 10.26 -10.02 0.82
CA PHE A 9 8.92 -9.54 0.44
C PHE A 9 7.79 -10.56 0.67
N SER A 10 8.00 -11.59 1.48
CA SER A 10 7.02 -12.67 1.70
C SER A 10 5.68 -12.19 2.24
N LEU A 11 5.68 -11.27 3.21
CA LEU A 11 4.44 -10.68 3.75
C LEU A 11 3.73 -9.81 2.71
N ASN A 12 4.48 -8.96 2.00
CA ASN A 12 3.92 -8.13 0.93
C ASN A 12 3.28 -8.99 -0.16
N LYS A 13 3.92 -10.12 -0.50
CA LYS A 13 3.39 -11.11 -1.44
C LYS A 13 2.05 -11.66 -0.99
N ILE A 14 1.91 -12.07 0.27
CA ILE A 14 0.65 -12.57 0.82
C ILE A 14 -0.45 -11.50 0.70
N LEU A 15 -0.16 -10.25 1.07
CA LEU A 15 -1.12 -9.14 0.98
C LEU A 15 -1.59 -8.90 -0.45
N PHE A 16 -0.67 -8.88 -1.41
CA PHE A 16 -1.02 -8.68 -2.82
C PHE A 16 -1.77 -9.86 -3.41
N LEU A 17 -1.45 -11.09 -3.02
CA LEU A 17 -2.21 -12.28 -3.44
C LEU A 17 -3.65 -12.22 -2.92
N ALA A 18 -3.84 -11.75 -1.68
CA ALA A 18 -5.17 -11.60 -1.07
C ALA A 18 -6.08 -10.61 -1.84
N VAL A 19 -5.50 -9.66 -2.59
CA VAL A 19 -6.26 -8.68 -3.38
C VAL A 19 -6.08 -8.84 -4.90
N GLY A 20 -5.46 -9.93 -5.36
CA GLY A 20 -5.27 -10.21 -6.78
C GLY A 20 -4.31 -9.27 -7.53
N LEU A 21 -3.39 -8.61 -6.82
CA LEU A 21 -2.47 -7.61 -7.38
C LEU A 21 -0.99 -8.08 -7.44
N TRP A 22 -0.72 -9.37 -7.29
CA TRP A 22 0.68 -9.85 -7.28
C TRP A 22 1.33 -9.80 -8.68
N PRO A 23 2.50 -9.13 -8.86
CA PRO A 23 3.13 -8.91 -10.16
C PRO A 23 3.62 -10.15 -10.92
N TYR A 24 3.99 -11.23 -10.24
CA TYR A 24 4.64 -12.37 -10.91
C TYR A 24 3.67 -13.49 -11.34
N GLN A 25 2.42 -13.50 -10.85
CA GLN A 25 1.46 -14.56 -11.15
C GLN A 25 0.21 -13.99 -11.82
N ARG A 26 0.11 -14.13 -13.14
CA ARG A 26 -1.03 -13.62 -13.94
C ARG A 26 -1.80 -14.75 -14.62
N THR A 27 -2.41 -15.61 -13.82
CA THR A 27 -3.35 -16.61 -14.33
C THR A 27 -4.71 -15.97 -14.63
N ASN A 28 -5.56 -16.64 -15.41
CA ASN A 28 -6.93 -16.18 -15.66
C ASN A 28 -7.72 -15.96 -14.36
N LEU A 29 -7.44 -16.77 -13.32
CA LEU A 29 -8.05 -16.62 -11.99
C LEU A 29 -7.65 -15.32 -11.29
N VAL A 30 -6.37 -14.92 -11.38
CA VAL A 30 -5.91 -13.64 -10.79
C VAL A 30 -6.55 -12.45 -11.51
N ARG A 31 -6.69 -12.54 -12.84
CA ARG A 31 -7.40 -11.50 -13.62
C ARG A 31 -8.88 -11.41 -13.24
N LEU A 32 -9.55 -12.55 -13.05
CA LEU A 32 -10.94 -12.59 -12.59
C LEU A 32 -11.07 -12.02 -11.18
N HIS A 33 -10.19 -12.39 -10.25
CA HIS A 33 -10.13 -11.81 -8.90
C HIS A 33 -10.01 -10.29 -8.97
N PHE A 34 -9.06 -9.77 -9.76
CA PHE A 34 -8.90 -8.32 -9.96
C PHE A 34 -10.19 -7.63 -10.45
N ILE A 35 -10.86 -8.20 -11.46
CA ILE A 35 -12.11 -7.64 -12.00
C ILE A 35 -13.21 -7.63 -10.94
N ILE A 36 -13.36 -8.70 -10.18
CA ILE A 36 -14.35 -8.82 -9.10
C ILE A 36 -14.06 -7.78 -8.00
N SER A 37 -12.82 -7.70 -7.53
CA SER A 37 -12.41 -6.74 -6.50
C SER A 37 -12.63 -5.29 -6.95
N LEU A 38 -12.26 -4.96 -8.18
CA LEU A 38 -12.51 -3.64 -8.75
C LEU A 38 -14.01 -3.36 -8.86
N GLY A 39 -14.80 -4.33 -9.31
CA GLY A 39 -16.27 -4.23 -9.39
C GLY A 39 -16.92 -3.98 -8.03
N ILE A 40 -16.47 -4.66 -6.97
CA ILE A 40 -16.97 -4.43 -5.60
C ILE A 40 -16.67 -2.99 -5.14
N LEU A 41 -15.44 -2.51 -5.37
CA LEU A 41 -15.05 -1.16 -4.99
C LEU A 41 -15.82 -0.06 -5.76
N THR A 42 -16.00 -0.22 -7.07
CA THR A 42 -16.71 0.77 -7.89
C THR A 42 -18.22 0.76 -7.64
N THR A 43 -18.81 -0.43 -7.43
CA THR A 43 -20.22 -0.51 -7.04
C THR A 43 -20.48 0.11 -5.68
N ALA A 44 -19.54 0.02 -4.72
CA ALA A 44 -19.67 0.69 -3.42
C ALA A 44 -19.80 2.22 -3.55
N ILE A 45 -19.06 2.83 -4.49
CA ILE A 45 -19.17 4.25 -4.82
C ILE A 45 -20.54 4.53 -5.46
N LEU A 46 -20.95 3.71 -6.43
CA LEU A 46 -22.22 3.88 -7.13
C LEU A 46 -23.40 3.88 -6.16
N PHE A 47 -23.49 2.89 -5.26
CA PHE A 47 -24.57 2.77 -4.28
C PHE A 47 -24.57 3.82 -3.17
N GLN A 48 -23.51 4.62 -3.03
CA GLN A 48 -23.54 5.82 -2.19
C GLN A 48 -24.18 7.00 -2.91
N TYR A 49 -23.90 7.17 -4.21
CA TYR A 49 -24.50 8.24 -5.00
C TYR A 49 -25.99 8.02 -5.28
N THR A 50 -26.46 6.77 -5.32
CA THR A 50 -27.87 6.45 -5.52
C THR A 50 -28.78 7.05 -4.45
N VAL A 51 -28.26 7.31 -3.24
CA VAL A 51 -28.98 7.97 -2.15
C VAL A 51 -29.47 9.37 -2.56
N PHE A 52 -28.76 10.07 -3.45
CA PHE A 52 -29.20 11.39 -3.95
C PHE A 52 -30.43 11.32 -4.87
N LEU A 53 -30.72 10.16 -5.45
CA LEU A 53 -31.86 9.98 -6.36
C LEU A 53 -33.18 9.77 -5.61
N THR A 54 -33.12 9.34 -4.36
CA THR A 54 -34.26 8.86 -3.56
C THR A 54 -34.57 9.76 -2.38
N SER A 55 -33.56 10.40 -1.81
CA SER A 55 -33.70 11.25 -0.62
C SER A 55 -33.71 12.75 -0.96
N LYS A 56 -34.26 13.57 -0.07
CA LYS A 56 -34.20 15.03 -0.22
C LYS A 56 -32.75 15.50 -0.07
N CYS A 57 -32.24 16.18 -1.10
CA CYS A 57 -30.88 16.72 -1.09
C CYS A 57 -30.75 17.85 -0.06
N THR A 58 -30.17 17.54 1.10
CA THR A 58 -29.82 18.51 2.15
C THR A 58 -28.31 18.67 2.23
N SER A 59 -27.81 19.85 2.61
CA SER A 59 -26.37 20.09 2.74
C SER A 59 -25.69 19.09 3.68
N TYR A 60 -26.35 18.71 4.77
CA TYR A 60 -25.85 17.69 5.71
C TYR A 60 -25.69 16.32 5.04
N LEU A 61 -26.70 15.87 4.29
CA LEU A 61 -26.64 14.60 3.57
C LEU A 61 -25.53 14.59 2.53
N VAL A 62 -25.37 15.69 1.79
CA VAL A 62 -24.29 15.86 0.80
C VAL A 62 -22.92 15.69 1.46
N VAL A 63 -22.67 16.39 2.57
CA VAL A 63 -21.40 16.29 3.31
C VAL A 63 -21.17 14.86 3.83
N LYS A 64 -22.22 14.23 4.40
CA LYS A 64 -22.14 12.86 4.93
C LYS A 64 -21.79 11.83 3.86
N ILE A 65 -22.46 11.87 2.71
CA ILE A 65 -22.21 10.94 1.60
C ILE A 65 -20.82 11.19 1.02
N LEU A 66 -20.51 12.44 0.68
CA LEU A 66 -19.26 12.79 0.00
C LEU A 66 -18.03 12.45 0.86
N SER A 67 -18.12 12.66 2.18
CA SER A 67 -17.10 12.22 3.13
C SER A 67 -16.81 10.72 3.01
N ALA A 68 -17.85 9.88 3.03
CA ALA A 68 -17.71 8.44 2.93
C ALA A 68 -17.24 8.00 1.53
N THR A 69 -17.70 8.67 0.47
CA THR A 69 -17.33 8.35 -0.90
C THR A 69 -15.86 8.60 -1.19
N PHE A 70 -15.27 9.65 -0.63
CA PHE A 70 -13.84 9.91 -0.83
C PHE A 70 -12.95 8.77 -0.33
N LEU A 71 -13.34 8.05 0.72
CA LEU A 71 -12.61 6.87 1.18
C LEU A 71 -12.60 5.75 0.14
N PHE A 72 -13.74 5.45 -0.48
CA PHE A 72 -13.81 4.45 -1.56
C PHE A 72 -13.12 4.91 -2.84
N VAL A 73 -13.18 6.21 -3.17
CA VAL A 73 -12.43 6.79 -4.29
C VAL A 73 -10.92 6.61 -4.08
N ILE A 74 -10.42 6.83 -2.87
CA ILE A 74 -9.02 6.55 -2.50
C ILE A 74 -8.67 5.07 -2.74
N PHE A 75 -9.54 4.14 -2.34
CA PHE A 75 -9.33 2.70 -2.59
C PHE A 75 -9.22 2.39 -4.08
N VAL A 76 -10.16 2.89 -4.89
CA VAL A 76 -10.18 2.66 -6.34
C VAL A 76 -8.94 3.24 -7.02
N ILE A 77 -8.57 4.48 -6.70
CA ILE A 77 -7.36 5.12 -7.26
C ILE A 77 -6.12 4.29 -6.94
N LYS A 78 -5.92 3.92 -5.66
CA LYS A 78 -4.78 3.08 -5.25
C LYS A 78 -4.75 1.75 -6.00
N TYR A 79 -5.89 1.07 -6.07
CA TYR A 79 -6.02 -0.25 -6.69
C TYR A 79 -5.68 -0.20 -8.18
N ILE A 80 -6.25 0.77 -8.90
CA ILE A 80 -6.05 0.95 -10.34
C ILE A 80 -4.61 1.40 -10.64
N THR A 81 -4.10 2.42 -9.94
CA THR A 81 -2.75 2.92 -10.22
C THR A 81 -1.69 1.87 -9.97
N PHE A 82 -1.81 1.07 -8.90
CA PHE A 82 -0.87 -0.03 -8.69
C PHE A 82 -0.99 -1.09 -9.79
N ALA A 83 -2.21 -1.44 -10.23
CA ALA A 83 -2.40 -2.40 -11.30
C ALA A 83 -1.74 -1.96 -12.62
N PHE A 84 -1.79 -0.67 -12.97
CA PHE A 84 -1.08 -0.13 -14.13
C PHE A 84 0.44 -0.15 -13.97
N ASN A 85 0.95 0.12 -12.76
CA ASN A 85 2.38 0.15 -12.46
C ASN A 85 2.98 -1.22 -12.08
N MET A 86 2.19 -2.29 -12.18
CA MET A 86 2.57 -3.63 -11.70
C MET A 86 3.82 -4.19 -12.41
N GLU A 87 3.93 -4.06 -13.73
CA GLU A 87 5.10 -4.52 -14.49
C GLU A 87 6.36 -3.73 -14.11
N ILE A 88 6.20 -2.45 -13.78
CA ILE A 88 7.32 -1.61 -13.35
C ILE A 88 7.80 -2.06 -11.98
N MET A 89 6.87 -2.36 -11.05
CA MET A 89 7.21 -2.90 -9.74
C MET A 89 7.96 -4.24 -9.84
N LYS A 90 7.52 -5.11 -10.76
CA LYS A 90 8.20 -6.37 -11.08
C LYS A 90 9.64 -6.14 -11.56
N ASN A 91 9.84 -5.19 -12.47
CA ASN A 91 11.16 -4.84 -12.99
C ASN A 91 12.05 -4.26 -11.90
N LEU A 92 11.52 -3.41 -11.03
CA LEU A 92 12.21 -2.85 -9.88
C LEU A 92 12.68 -3.94 -8.90
N LEU A 93 11.82 -4.91 -8.59
CA LEU A 93 12.20 -6.06 -7.76
C LEU A 93 13.28 -6.93 -8.41
N ALA A 94 13.19 -7.17 -9.71
CA ALA A 94 14.21 -7.92 -10.45
C ALA A 94 15.56 -7.19 -10.48
N GLN A 95 15.56 -5.87 -10.65
CA GLN A 95 16.77 -5.05 -10.58
C GLN A 95 17.39 -5.10 -9.18
N LEU A 96 16.58 -4.97 -8.12
CA LEU A 96 17.05 -5.07 -6.75
C LEU A 96 17.71 -6.44 -6.47
N GLN A 97 17.07 -7.52 -6.92
CA GLN A 97 17.61 -8.87 -6.83
C GLN A 97 18.97 -9.00 -7.53
N HIS A 98 19.08 -8.48 -8.76
CA HIS A 98 20.31 -8.53 -9.52
C HIS A 98 21.45 -7.79 -8.81
N ILE A 99 21.16 -6.63 -8.21
CA ILE A 99 22.15 -5.87 -7.44
C ILE A 99 22.62 -6.65 -6.23
N TYR A 100 21.69 -7.24 -5.47
CA TYR A 100 22.04 -8.02 -4.27
C TYR A 100 22.83 -9.28 -4.61
N ASN A 101 22.55 -9.95 -5.74
CA ASN A 101 23.34 -11.08 -6.20
C ASN A 101 24.80 -10.72 -6.56
N ASN A 102 25.06 -9.46 -6.87
CA ASN A 102 26.39 -8.98 -7.23
C ASN A 102 27.20 -8.47 -6.03
N LEU A 103 26.60 -8.41 -4.83
CA LEU A 103 27.31 -8.11 -3.59
C LEU A 103 28.20 -9.30 -3.21
N LYS A 104 29.47 -9.02 -2.91
CA LYS A 104 30.46 -10.06 -2.56
C LYS A 104 30.91 -9.99 -1.11
N ASP A 105 30.71 -8.85 -0.47
CA ASP A 105 31.20 -8.59 0.87
C ASP A 105 30.19 -9.03 1.93
N GLU A 106 30.67 -9.74 2.95
CA GLU A 106 29.81 -10.25 4.02
C GLU A 106 29.17 -9.13 4.84
N TYR A 107 29.87 -8.02 5.06
CA TYR A 107 29.34 -6.86 5.77
C TYR A 107 28.26 -6.14 4.95
N GLU A 108 28.38 -6.12 3.62
CA GLU A 108 27.32 -5.63 2.74
C GLU A 108 26.03 -6.46 2.87
N ASN A 109 26.15 -7.78 3.02
CA ASN A 109 25.02 -8.66 3.27
C ASN A 109 24.36 -8.38 4.62
N VAL A 110 25.14 -8.10 5.66
CA VAL A 110 24.62 -7.67 6.98
C VAL A 110 23.84 -6.35 6.87
N ILE A 111 24.31 -5.40 6.05
CA ILE A 111 23.57 -4.17 5.78
C ILE A 111 22.24 -4.49 5.09
N VAL A 112 22.26 -5.30 4.03
CA VAL A 112 21.02 -5.70 3.33
C VAL A 112 20.03 -6.35 4.29
N GLU A 113 20.49 -7.28 5.12
CA GLU A 113 19.64 -7.97 6.09
C GLU A 113 19.02 -7.00 7.10
N LYS A 114 19.80 -6.06 7.63
CA LYS A 114 19.29 -5.03 8.55
C LYS A 114 18.15 -4.22 7.94
N TYR A 115 18.33 -3.69 6.73
CA TYR A 115 17.30 -2.88 6.07
C TYR A 115 16.08 -3.73 5.63
N SER A 116 16.31 -4.99 5.28
CA SER A 116 15.23 -5.94 5.00
C SER A 116 14.40 -6.26 6.24
N ASN A 117 15.05 -6.41 7.40
CA ASN A 117 14.36 -6.62 8.66
C ASN A 117 13.56 -5.37 9.07
N ASN A 118 14.10 -4.17 8.86
CA ASN A 118 13.34 -2.94 9.05
C ASN A 118 12.10 -2.90 8.15
N ALA A 119 12.25 -3.21 6.85
CA ALA A 119 11.13 -3.29 5.91
C ALA A 119 10.04 -4.26 6.39
N LYS A 120 10.43 -5.47 6.83
CA LYS A 120 9.49 -6.45 7.40
C LYS A 120 8.79 -5.91 8.64
N TRP A 121 9.52 -5.26 9.55
CA TRP A 121 8.95 -4.65 10.75
C TRP A 121 7.90 -3.60 10.41
N TYR A 122 8.19 -2.70 9.45
CA TYR A 122 7.20 -1.73 8.98
C TYR A 122 5.98 -2.41 8.37
N THR A 123 6.17 -3.46 7.56
CA THR A 123 5.05 -4.24 7.00
C THR A 123 4.20 -4.84 8.12
N VAL A 124 4.79 -5.51 9.10
CA VAL A 124 4.07 -6.15 10.22
C VAL A 124 3.29 -5.12 11.04
N ILE A 125 3.90 -3.98 11.38
CA ILE A 125 3.23 -2.95 12.18
C ILE A 125 2.04 -2.36 11.40
N LEU A 126 2.22 -2.04 10.13
CA LEU A 126 1.16 -1.46 9.29
C LEU A 126 0.03 -2.46 9.03
N THR A 127 0.34 -3.75 8.81
CA THR A 127 -0.67 -4.78 8.64
C THR A 127 -1.44 -5.04 9.93
N MET A 128 -0.76 -5.11 11.08
CA MET A 128 -1.42 -5.27 12.37
C MET A 128 -2.38 -4.10 12.66
N PHE A 129 -1.93 -2.86 12.43
CA PHE A 129 -2.78 -1.69 12.62
C PHE A 129 -4.02 -1.74 11.72
N ALA A 130 -3.85 -2.12 10.45
CA ALA A 130 -4.97 -2.27 9.52
C ALA A 130 -5.94 -3.39 9.93
N VAL A 131 -5.44 -4.57 10.34
CA VAL A 131 -6.28 -5.68 10.80
C VAL A 131 -7.07 -5.27 12.05
N CYS A 132 -6.44 -4.60 13.01
CA CYS A 132 -7.12 -4.05 14.18
C CYS A 132 -8.20 -3.05 13.78
N GLY A 133 -7.91 -2.10 12.88
CA GLY A 133 -8.88 -1.12 12.38
C GLY A 133 -10.05 -1.77 11.62
N MET A 134 -9.78 -2.82 10.86
CA MET A 134 -10.81 -3.59 10.17
C MET A 134 -11.71 -4.33 11.16
N PHE A 135 -11.12 -4.97 12.17
CA PHE A 135 -11.86 -5.66 13.21
C PHE A 135 -12.76 -4.70 13.99
N THR A 136 -12.22 -3.55 14.44
CA THR A 136 -13.01 -2.54 15.16
C THR A 136 -14.15 -2.01 14.29
N PHE A 137 -13.90 -1.70 13.01
CA PHE A 137 -14.93 -1.27 12.07
C PHE A 137 -16.05 -2.32 11.93
N ILE A 138 -15.71 -3.59 11.67
CA ILE A 138 -16.69 -4.66 11.51
C ILE A 138 -17.50 -4.85 12.80
N THR A 139 -16.84 -4.89 13.96
CA THR A 139 -17.55 -5.01 15.25
C THR A 139 -18.48 -3.84 15.52
N ALA A 140 -18.07 -2.60 15.21
CA ALA A 140 -18.89 -1.41 15.38
C ALA A 140 -20.13 -1.44 14.47
N GLN A 141 -19.99 -1.89 13.22
CA GLN A 141 -21.11 -2.07 12.31
C GLN A 141 -22.14 -3.05 12.88
N PHE A 142 -21.72 -4.26 13.26
CA PHE A 142 -22.62 -5.27 13.82
C PHE A 142 -23.23 -4.85 15.16
N TRP A 143 -22.48 -4.13 16.00
CA TRP A 143 -22.99 -3.61 17.26
C TRP A 143 -24.15 -2.64 17.04
N LEU A 144 -24.05 -1.74 16.07
CA LEU A 144 -25.14 -0.82 15.72
C LEU A 144 -26.38 -1.57 15.22
N VAL A 145 -26.20 -2.63 14.44
CA VAL A 145 -27.33 -3.49 14.01
C VAL A 145 -28.04 -4.12 15.21
N ILE A 146 -27.28 -4.66 16.16
CA ILE A 146 -27.84 -5.32 17.35
C ILE A 146 -28.59 -4.30 18.22
N LEU A 147 -27.98 -3.13 18.46
CA LEU A 147 -28.61 -2.05 19.21
C LEU A 147 -29.91 -1.61 18.56
N ASP A 148 -29.93 -1.45 17.24
CA ASP A 148 -31.11 -1.06 16.48
C ASP A 148 -32.23 -2.11 16.60
N VAL A 149 -31.93 -3.41 16.51
CA VAL A 149 -32.93 -4.48 16.73
C VAL A 149 -33.48 -4.49 18.16
N ILE A 150 -32.65 -4.19 19.16
CA ILE A 150 -33.08 -4.13 20.57
C ILE A 150 -33.95 -2.88 20.80
N LEU A 151 -33.58 -1.74 20.23
CA LEU A 151 -34.24 -0.44 20.44
C LEU A 151 -35.50 -0.26 19.56
N SER A 152 -35.50 -0.77 18.33
CA SER A 152 -36.63 -0.70 17.38
C SER A 152 -37.86 -1.50 17.84
N ARG A 153 -37.72 -2.30 18.90
CA ARG A 153 -38.83 -3.02 19.53
C ARG A 153 -39.84 -2.06 20.20
N ASN A 154 -39.51 -0.77 20.33
CA ASN A 154 -40.38 0.25 20.92
C ASN A 154 -40.85 1.37 19.96
N ILE A 155 -40.14 1.66 18.86
CA ILE A 155 -40.49 2.75 17.91
C ILE A 155 -39.99 2.36 16.50
N SER A 156 -40.81 2.58 15.47
CA SER A 156 -40.43 2.41 14.05
C SER A 156 -39.43 3.47 13.61
N GLN A 157 -38.16 3.29 13.93
CA GLN A 157 -37.07 4.18 13.52
C GLN A 157 -36.26 3.55 12.38
N SER A 158 -35.89 4.35 11.38
CA SER A 158 -35.08 3.92 10.23
C SER A 158 -33.67 3.54 10.68
N ARG A 159 -33.20 2.35 10.28
CA ARG A 159 -31.89 1.81 10.65
C ARG A 159 -30.77 2.75 10.16
N ASP A 160 -30.04 3.38 11.07
CA ASP A 160 -28.94 4.30 10.73
C ASP A 160 -27.62 3.54 10.52
N PHE A 161 -27.09 3.58 9.30
CA PHE A 161 -25.78 3.02 8.96
C PHE A 161 -24.63 3.99 9.26
N ILE A 162 -23.45 3.45 9.62
CA ILE A 162 -22.18 4.23 9.66
C ILE A 162 -21.85 4.77 8.25
N ILE A 163 -22.15 3.98 7.20
CA ILE A 163 -22.02 4.38 5.79
C ILE A 163 -23.40 4.27 5.15
N THR A 164 -24.01 5.42 4.84
CA THR A 164 -25.33 5.48 4.23
C THR A 164 -25.25 5.06 2.76
N THR A 165 -25.93 3.99 2.39
CA THR A 165 -26.08 3.50 1.01
C THR A 165 -27.52 3.13 0.74
N GLU A 166 -28.01 3.39 -0.46
CA GLU A 166 -29.33 2.95 -0.89
C GLU A 166 -29.21 2.03 -2.10
N TYR A 167 -29.43 0.74 -1.83
CA TYR A 167 -29.69 -0.25 -2.87
C TYR A 167 -31.20 -0.18 -3.12
N PHE A 168 -31.64 0.06 -4.35
CA PHE A 168 -33.04 0.21 -4.78
C PHE A 168 -33.90 -1.07 -4.63
N ILE A 169 -33.67 -1.84 -3.58
CA ILE A 169 -34.27 -3.13 -3.25
C ILE A 169 -34.67 -3.05 -1.77
N ASP A 170 -35.81 -3.65 -1.43
CA ASP A 170 -36.41 -3.66 -0.10
C ASP A 170 -35.38 -3.79 1.04
N GLN A 171 -35.15 -2.69 1.77
CA GLN A 171 -34.03 -2.53 2.70
C GLN A 171 -34.08 -3.54 3.85
N GLU A 172 -35.29 -3.98 4.24
CA GLU A 172 -35.48 -4.98 5.29
C GLU A 172 -35.10 -6.39 4.84
N LYS A 173 -35.30 -6.74 3.56
CA LYS A 173 -35.07 -8.08 3.01
C LYS A 173 -33.61 -8.32 2.59
N HIS A 174 -32.87 -7.28 2.20
CA HIS A 174 -31.49 -7.39 1.68
C HIS A 174 -30.44 -6.72 2.58
N PHE A 175 -30.84 -6.34 3.79
CA PHE A 175 -29.99 -5.70 4.80
C PHE A 175 -28.60 -6.34 4.95
N TYR A 176 -28.56 -7.66 5.17
CA TYR A 176 -27.30 -8.39 5.39
C TYR A 176 -26.40 -8.42 4.15
N LEU A 177 -26.97 -8.40 2.94
CA LEU A 177 -26.21 -8.37 1.70
C LEU A 177 -25.53 -7.00 1.50
N ASN A 178 -26.20 -5.91 1.89
CA ASN A 178 -25.62 -4.57 1.80
C ASN A 178 -24.46 -4.39 2.79
N VAL A 179 -24.65 -4.82 4.04
CA VAL A 179 -23.58 -4.80 5.06
C VAL A 179 -22.40 -5.65 4.60
N LEU A 180 -22.67 -6.86 4.07
CA LEU A 180 -21.63 -7.73 3.53
C LEU A 180 -20.86 -7.08 2.38
N HIS A 181 -21.54 -6.42 1.45
CA HIS A 181 -20.90 -5.72 0.32
C HIS A 181 -19.99 -4.59 0.80
N ILE A 182 -20.46 -3.74 1.71
CA ILE A 182 -19.64 -2.65 2.27
C ILE A 182 -18.45 -3.22 3.04
N CYS A 183 -18.65 -4.22 3.89
CA CYS A 183 -17.56 -4.88 4.61
C CYS A 183 -16.53 -5.47 3.63
N ALA A 184 -16.97 -6.15 2.58
CA ALA A 184 -16.07 -6.69 1.55
C ALA A 184 -15.29 -5.56 0.84
N ALA A 185 -15.95 -4.47 0.46
CA ALA A 185 -15.32 -3.33 -0.19
C ALA A 185 -14.26 -2.68 0.73
N VAL A 186 -14.56 -2.49 2.01
CA VAL A 186 -13.60 -1.94 2.98
C VAL A 186 -12.44 -2.91 3.23
N CYS A 187 -12.69 -4.22 3.36
CA CYS A 187 -11.65 -5.24 3.50
C CYS A 187 -10.68 -5.23 2.30
N ILE A 188 -11.21 -5.24 1.08
CA ILE A 188 -10.42 -5.22 -0.16
C ILE A 188 -9.63 -3.92 -0.24
N GLY A 189 -10.29 -2.78 -0.02
CA GLY A 189 -9.67 -1.45 -0.11
C GLY A 189 -8.55 -1.25 0.90
N CYS A 190 -8.79 -1.56 2.18
CA CYS A 190 -7.78 -1.46 3.22
C CYS A 190 -6.59 -2.41 2.97
N THR A 191 -6.86 -3.66 2.57
CA THR A 191 -5.79 -4.61 2.25
C THR A 191 -4.95 -4.11 1.07
N ALA A 192 -5.59 -3.53 0.04
CA ALA A 192 -4.88 -2.94 -1.09
C ALA A 192 -4.04 -1.72 -0.70
N ILE A 193 -4.56 -0.81 0.13
CA ILE A 193 -3.78 0.32 0.66
C ILE A 193 -2.52 -0.17 1.37
N VAL A 194 -2.70 -1.12 2.28
CA VAL A 194 -1.60 -1.64 3.10
C VAL A 194 -0.59 -2.34 2.21
N ALA A 195 -1.03 -3.23 1.30
CA ALA A 195 -0.15 -3.92 0.37
C ALA A 195 0.70 -2.96 -0.46
N VAL A 196 0.07 -1.95 -1.07
CA VAL A 196 0.76 -0.95 -1.90
C VAL A 196 1.69 -0.09 -1.04
N GLY A 197 1.23 0.38 0.12
CA GLY A 197 1.99 1.22 1.03
C GLY A 197 3.24 0.52 1.56
N THR A 198 3.08 -0.70 2.08
CA THR A 198 4.21 -1.50 2.61
C THR A 198 5.18 -1.91 1.52
N MET A 199 4.71 -2.10 0.28
CA MET A 199 5.59 -2.35 -0.87
C MET A 199 6.51 -1.17 -1.16
N VAL A 200 5.94 0.04 -1.23
CA VAL A 200 6.70 1.27 -1.46
C VAL A 200 7.68 1.51 -0.31
N VAL A 201 7.24 1.36 0.95
CA VAL A 201 8.11 1.51 2.14
C VAL A 201 9.24 0.48 2.14
N ALA A 202 8.94 -0.79 1.87
CA ALA A 202 9.96 -1.84 1.81
C ALA A 202 11.00 -1.52 0.73
N TYR A 203 10.54 -1.10 -0.45
CA TYR A 203 11.45 -0.71 -1.52
C TYR A 203 12.35 0.46 -1.13
N PHE A 204 11.80 1.50 -0.50
CA PHE A 204 12.60 2.61 0.01
C PHE A 204 13.63 2.16 1.07
N GLN A 205 13.27 1.27 1.99
CA GLN A 205 14.21 0.71 2.96
C GLN A 205 15.37 -0.01 2.27
N HIS A 206 15.09 -0.81 1.24
CA HIS A 206 16.12 -1.48 0.45
C HIS A 206 17.04 -0.50 -0.29
N THR A 207 16.49 0.58 -0.83
CA THR A 207 17.29 1.64 -1.46
C THR A 207 18.14 2.42 -0.44
N CYS A 208 17.62 2.68 0.76
CA CYS A 208 18.41 3.21 1.87
C CYS A 208 19.57 2.28 2.25
N GLY A 209 19.35 0.96 2.23
CA GLY A 209 20.40 -0.04 2.39
C GLY A 209 21.50 0.07 1.33
N MET A 210 21.13 0.30 0.07
CA MET A 210 22.11 0.53 -1.01
C MET A 210 22.93 1.81 -0.80
N PHE A 211 22.30 2.91 -0.35
CA PHE A 211 23.05 4.12 0.01
C PHE A 211 24.01 3.86 1.18
N ARG A 212 23.62 3.06 2.17
CA ARG A 212 24.49 2.66 3.27
C ARG A 212 25.67 1.80 2.79
N ILE A 213 25.44 0.88 1.85
CA ILE A 213 26.51 0.10 1.21
C ILE A 213 27.49 1.01 0.48
N SER A 214 26.99 1.97 -0.30
CA SER A 214 27.85 2.95 -0.99
C SER A 214 28.71 3.74 0.00
N SER A 215 28.11 4.26 1.08
CA SER A 215 28.83 4.95 2.15
C SER A 215 29.89 4.06 2.81
N TYR A 216 29.56 2.80 3.10
CA TYR A 216 30.50 1.82 3.65
C TYR A 216 31.69 1.57 2.71
N ARG A 217 31.45 1.40 1.40
CA ARG A 217 32.53 1.22 0.41
C ARG A 217 33.47 2.41 0.35
N ILE A 218 32.94 3.64 0.42
CA ILE A 218 33.75 4.86 0.47
C ILE A 218 34.61 4.88 1.74
N GLU A 219 33.99 4.68 2.91
CA GLU A 219 34.68 4.69 4.20
C GLU A 219 35.81 3.67 4.26
N ARG A 220 35.55 2.43 3.83
CA ARG A 220 36.56 1.37 3.77
C ARG A 220 37.72 1.72 2.84
N THR A 221 37.41 2.27 1.66
CA THR A 221 38.42 2.66 0.68
C THR A 221 39.31 3.78 1.23
N MET A 222 38.72 4.80 1.87
CA MET A 222 39.46 5.91 2.48
C MET A 222 40.26 5.48 3.71
N ARG A 223 39.75 4.56 4.53
CA ARG A 223 40.50 4.03 5.68
C ARG A 223 41.75 3.27 5.22
N THR A 224 41.65 2.53 4.13
CA THR A 224 42.78 1.80 3.55
C THR A 224 43.83 2.76 2.99
N SER A 225 43.41 3.87 2.38
CA SER A 225 44.33 4.88 1.84
C SER A 225 45.09 5.66 2.91
N VAL A 226 44.49 5.88 4.09
CA VAL A 226 45.17 6.53 5.24
C VAL A 226 46.17 5.59 5.90
N LEU A 227 45.89 4.29 5.96
CA LEU A 227 46.74 3.30 6.64
C LEU A 227 47.95 2.85 5.81
N GLN A 228 47.88 2.97 4.48
CA GLN A 228 48.95 2.57 3.56
C GLN A 228 49.68 3.80 2.99
N ASN A 229 51.01 3.73 2.85
CA ASN A 229 51.74 4.71 2.05
C ASN A 229 51.17 4.73 0.62
N ILE A 230 50.91 5.92 0.09
CA ILE A 230 50.25 6.09 -1.21
C ILE A 230 51.25 5.74 -2.34
N THR A 231 51.29 4.47 -2.71
CA THR A 231 51.95 3.98 -3.92
C THR A 231 51.04 4.15 -5.15
N SER A 232 51.59 4.08 -6.37
CA SER A 232 50.82 4.15 -7.61
C SER A 232 49.78 3.02 -7.72
N GLU A 233 50.13 1.81 -7.29
CA GLU A 233 49.21 0.66 -7.25
C GLU A 233 48.07 0.86 -6.26
N ASN A 234 48.36 1.41 -5.06
CA ASN A 234 47.35 1.74 -4.06
C ASN A 234 46.36 2.79 -4.58
N LYS A 235 46.83 3.78 -5.37
CA LYS A 235 45.93 4.76 -6.01
C LYS A 235 44.93 4.09 -6.95
N ILE A 236 45.36 3.13 -7.77
CA ILE A 236 44.46 2.42 -8.71
C ILE A 236 43.37 1.65 -7.94
N LEU A 237 43.73 0.98 -6.85
CA LEU A 237 42.77 0.27 -6.00
C LEU A 237 41.78 1.22 -5.33
N ILE A 238 42.25 2.38 -4.85
CA ILE A 238 41.40 3.43 -4.28
C ILE A 238 40.39 3.95 -5.30
N PHE A 239 40.86 4.30 -6.51
CA PHE A 239 39.97 4.74 -7.59
C PHE A 239 38.93 3.68 -7.93
N LYS A 240 39.33 2.40 -8.02
CA LYS A 240 38.41 1.29 -8.29
C LYS A 240 37.36 1.14 -7.19
N GLY A 241 37.75 1.23 -5.92
CA GLY A 241 36.84 1.17 -4.78
C GLY A 241 35.80 2.30 -4.80
N ILE A 242 36.24 3.52 -5.09
CA ILE A 242 35.35 4.70 -5.23
C ILE A 242 34.39 4.52 -6.41
N ILE A 243 34.88 4.06 -7.58
CA ILE A 243 34.02 3.79 -8.74
C ILE A 243 32.93 2.77 -8.39
N CYS A 244 33.28 1.67 -7.71
CA CYS A 244 32.30 0.67 -7.26
C CYS A 244 31.29 1.22 -6.24
N ALA A 245 31.67 2.21 -5.43
CA ALA A 245 30.76 2.86 -4.49
C ALA A 245 29.80 3.83 -5.19
N ILE A 246 30.31 4.60 -6.16
CA ILE A 246 29.54 5.52 -7.00
C ILE A 246 28.53 4.75 -7.86
N ASP A 247 28.91 3.59 -8.39
CA ASP A 247 28.01 2.76 -9.19
C ASP A 247 26.77 2.31 -8.40
N ILE A 248 26.96 1.79 -7.17
CA ILE A 248 25.82 1.43 -6.29
C ILE A 248 24.98 2.67 -5.93
N HIS A 249 25.63 3.81 -5.64
CA HIS A 249 24.91 5.06 -5.36
C HIS A 249 24.02 5.47 -6.54
N ARG A 250 24.57 5.43 -7.76
CA ARG A 250 23.84 5.76 -8.99
C ARG A 250 22.69 4.79 -9.25
N GLN A 251 22.90 3.49 -9.01
CA GLN A 251 21.83 2.49 -9.09
C GLN A 251 20.73 2.79 -8.07
N ALA A 252 21.07 3.09 -6.81
CA ALA A 252 20.10 3.46 -5.78
C ALA A 252 19.27 4.69 -6.19
N MET A 253 19.92 5.75 -6.67
CA MET A 253 19.22 6.94 -7.18
C MET A 253 18.26 6.60 -8.32
N LYS A 254 18.72 5.82 -9.31
CA LYS A 254 17.90 5.41 -10.45
C LYS A 254 16.66 4.63 -10.00
N LEU A 255 16.80 3.71 -9.04
CA LEU A 255 15.69 2.96 -8.49
C LEU A 255 14.69 3.86 -7.74
N CYS A 256 15.16 4.83 -6.96
CA CYS A 256 14.31 5.83 -6.33
C CYS A 256 13.55 6.68 -7.35
N GLU A 257 14.23 7.18 -8.38
CA GLU A 257 13.64 8.05 -9.41
C GLU A 257 12.54 7.34 -10.20
N ILE A 258 12.78 6.07 -10.59
CA ILE A 258 11.76 5.26 -11.25
C ILE A 258 10.58 5.01 -10.32
N LEU A 259 10.81 4.74 -9.03
CA LEU A 259 9.70 4.54 -8.09
C LEU A 259 8.88 5.82 -7.92
N ILE A 260 9.53 6.95 -7.63
CA ILE A 260 8.87 8.24 -7.36
C ILE A 260 8.05 8.68 -8.57
N SER A 261 8.65 8.69 -9.76
CA SER A 261 7.96 9.12 -11.00
C SER A 261 6.69 8.32 -11.32
N LYS A 262 6.58 7.07 -10.84
CA LYS A 262 5.38 6.23 -11.07
C LYS A 262 4.29 6.41 -10.03
N PHE A 263 4.66 6.85 -8.83
CA PHE A 263 3.72 7.02 -7.73
C PHE A 263 3.44 8.49 -7.37
N GLU A 264 4.17 9.47 -7.93
CA GLU A 264 4.01 10.90 -7.60
C GLU A 264 2.60 11.42 -7.91
N ILE A 265 2.07 11.14 -9.09
CA ILE A 265 0.74 11.61 -9.52
C ILE A 265 -0.32 11.00 -8.61
N MET A 266 -0.20 9.70 -8.32
CA MET A 266 -1.10 9.00 -7.42
C MET A 266 -1.05 9.61 -6.01
N LEU A 267 0.14 9.88 -5.47
CA LEU A 267 0.31 10.49 -4.15
C LEU A 267 -0.28 11.91 -4.11
N PHE A 268 -0.08 12.71 -5.17
CA PHE A 268 -0.68 14.02 -5.29
C PHE A 268 -2.22 13.96 -5.25
N CYS A 269 -2.83 13.08 -6.05
CA CYS A 269 -4.28 12.88 -6.03
C CYS A 269 -4.78 12.43 -4.65
N LEU A 270 -4.06 11.52 -3.99
CA LEU A 270 -4.42 11.03 -2.66
C LEU A 270 -4.36 12.12 -1.59
N ILE A 271 -3.35 13.00 -1.65
CA ILE A 271 -3.24 14.13 -0.73
C ILE A 271 -4.43 15.07 -0.93
N ALA A 272 -4.74 15.44 -2.18
CA ALA A 272 -5.86 16.32 -2.48
C ALA A 272 -7.21 15.75 -1.98
N ILE A 273 -7.48 14.48 -2.30
CA ILE A 273 -8.72 13.80 -1.88
C ILE A 273 -8.75 13.60 -0.35
N GLY A 274 -7.62 13.26 0.27
CA GLY A 274 -7.51 13.12 1.71
C GLY A 274 -7.81 14.42 2.46
N VAL A 275 -7.29 15.55 1.98
CA VAL A 275 -7.56 16.88 2.56
C VAL A 275 -9.04 17.26 2.40
N LEU A 276 -9.64 16.99 1.25
CA LEU A 276 -11.08 17.21 1.02
C LEU A 276 -11.93 16.34 1.96
N SER A 277 -11.63 15.05 2.06
CA SER A 277 -12.32 14.11 2.94
C SER A 277 -12.21 14.53 4.40
N LEU A 278 -11.01 14.91 4.86
CA LEU A 278 -10.79 15.35 6.24
C LEU A 278 -11.57 16.64 6.54
N SER A 279 -11.53 17.62 5.63
CA SER A 279 -12.28 18.88 5.78
C SER A 279 -13.78 18.64 5.91
N LEU A 280 -14.36 17.75 5.11
CA LEU A 280 -15.78 17.40 5.19
C LEU A 280 -16.13 16.65 6.47
N ASN A 281 -15.26 15.75 6.93
CA ASN A 281 -15.46 15.02 8.20
C ASN A 281 -15.40 15.94 9.41
N LEU A 282 -14.56 16.98 9.39
CA LEU A 282 -14.47 17.97 10.46
C LEU A 282 -15.63 18.97 10.44
N PHE A 283 -16.24 19.21 9.28
CA PHE A 283 -17.39 20.10 9.14
C PHE A 283 -18.71 19.46 9.60
N ARG A 284 -18.81 18.12 9.51
CA ARG A 284 -19.99 17.33 9.90
C ARG A 284 -20.25 17.36 11.40
#